data_AF-A0A968VRX6-F1
#
_entry.id   AF-A0A968VRX6-F1
#
_cell.length_a   1.000
_cell.length_b   1.000
_cell.length_c   1.000
_cell.angle_alpha   90.00
_cell.angle_beta   90.00
_cell.angle_gamma   90.00
#
_symmetry.space_group_name_H-M   'P 1'
#
loop_
_entity.id
_entity.type
_entity.pdbx_description
1 polymer ?
#
loop_
_entity_poly.entity_id
_entity_poly.type
_entity_poly.pdbx_seq_one_letter_code
_entity_poly.pdbx_strand_id
1 'polypeptide(L)'
;MIERIAAVRGSKITIIAVRLGAWWPLWLLLMLTTSMPPSTALAQDERVTVRLDGRALFRVGPTTDADATTRAQRVERRLATLLENPQAIARARVERGTLEEERIVTVAGVPVVTVSLLDAEDNLTTPAALAALWAQRIDTALAEGRGRRLSPGGRFAAEVQSAVTAAFGRLGESALTVIPRSLAALLVLGLFWFIASV
;
A
#
# COMPACT_ATOMS: atom_id res chain seq x y z
N MET A 1 77.20 -49.58 9.78
CA MET A 1 76.64 -48.23 9.60
C MET A 1 75.97 -48.18 8.23
N ILE A 2 74.65 -48.41 8.25
CA ILE A 2 73.58 -48.04 7.29
C ILE A 2 73.74 -48.47 5.81
N GLU A 3 72.95 -49.50 5.48
CA GLU A 3 72.75 -50.17 4.21
C GLU A 3 71.84 -49.33 3.27
N ARG A 4 72.25 -49.19 2.00
CA ARG A 4 71.48 -48.49 0.95
C ARG A 4 70.41 -49.43 0.40
N ILE A 5 69.13 -49.08 0.59
CA ILE A 5 68.01 -49.79 -0.04
C ILE A 5 67.85 -49.28 -1.47
N ALA A 6 68.06 -50.18 -2.43
CA ALA A 6 67.74 -50.01 -3.84
C ALA A 6 66.60 -50.96 -4.24
N ALA A 7 65.58 -50.34 -4.82
CA ALA A 7 64.73 -50.81 -5.94
C ALA A 7 63.79 -52.03 -5.79
N VAL A 8 62.50 -51.68 -5.76
CA VAL A 8 61.44 -52.07 -6.73
C VAL A 8 61.32 -53.55 -7.10
N ARG A 9 60.13 -54.16 -6.86
CA ARG A 9 59.33 -54.85 -7.92
C ARG A 9 57.96 -55.33 -7.40
N GLY A 10 56.90 -54.85 -8.04
CA GLY A 10 55.72 -55.67 -8.37
C GLY A 10 54.52 -55.66 -7.42
N SER A 11 53.76 -54.55 -7.36
CA SER A 11 52.36 -54.64 -6.94
C SER A 11 51.48 -54.69 -8.18
N LYS A 12 50.85 -55.85 -8.41
CA LYS A 12 49.83 -56.06 -9.43
C LYS A 12 48.59 -55.26 -9.02
N ILE A 13 48.31 -54.17 -9.75
CA ILE A 13 47.09 -53.38 -9.56
C ILE A 13 45.94 -54.18 -10.18
N THR A 14 45.16 -54.85 -9.33
CA THR A 14 43.86 -55.42 -9.70
C THR A 14 42.92 -54.26 -10.03
N ILE A 15 42.70 -54.00 -11.32
CA ILE A 15 41.70 -53.05 -11.80
C ILE A 15 40.32 -53.64 -11.51
N ILE A 16 39.67 -53.14 -10.45
CA ILE A 16 38.27 -53.41 -10.18
C ILE A 16 37.48 -52.67 -11.26
N ALA A 17 36.90 -53.43 -12.18
CA ALA A 17 35.97 -52.91 -13.17
C ALA A 17 34.71 -52.39 -12.45
N VAL A 18 34.69 -51.09 -12.16
CA VAL A 18 33.48 -50.40 -11.68
C VAL A 18 32.49 -50.39 -12.84
N ARG A 19 31.41 -51.15 -12.65
CA ARG A 19 30.29 -51.28 -13.57
C ARG A 19 29.61 -49.91 -13.71
N LEU A 20 30.08 -49.10 -14.67
CA LEU A 20 29.48 -47.83 -15.09
C LEU A 20 28.08 -48.10 -15.65
N GLY A 21 27.08 -48.13 -14.79
CA GLY A 21 25.70 -48.32 -15.21
C GLY A 21 24.73 -47.81 -14.15
N ALA A 22 23.88 -46.87 -14.56
CA ALA A 22 22.67 -46.41 -13.87
C ALA A 22 22.77 -45.26 -12.84
N TRP A 23 23.86 -44.49 -12.76
CA TRP A 23 23.94 -43.33 -11.83
C TRP A 23 23.77 -41.96 -12.52
N TRP A 24 23.69 -41.94 -13.86
CA TRP A 24 23.37 -40.76 -14.66
C TRP A 24 22.05 -40.04 -14.28
N PRO A 25 20.92 -40.72 -14.04
CA PRO A 25 19.68 -40.02 -13.69
C PRO A 25 19.75 -39.36 -12.31
N LEU A 26 20.59 -39.88 -11.40
CA LEU A 26 20.80 -39.30 -10.07
C LEU A 26 21.57 -37.97 -10.17
N TRP A 27 22.54 -37.88 -11.09
CA TRP A 27 23.27 -36.64 -11.37
C TRP A 27 22.40 -35.59 -12.07
N LEU A 28 21.51 -36.01 -13.00
CA LEU A 28 20.51 -35.11 -13.58
C LEU A 28 19.54 -34.56 -12.52
N LEU A 29 19.08 -35.41 -11.60
CA LEU A 29 18.21 -34.99 -10.50
C LEU A 29 18.91 -33.99 -9.57
N LEU A 30 20.19 -34.22 -9.25
CA LEU A 30 20.98 -33.35 -8.37
C LEU A 30 21.36 -32.00 -9.02
N MET A 31 21.53 -31.98 -10.35
CA MET A 31 21.72 -30.74 -11.10
C MET A 31 20.40 -29.96 -11.26
N LEU A 32 19.26 -30.65 -11.35
CA LEU A 32 17.96 -29.99 -11.44
C LEU A 32 17.56 -29.31 -10.12
N THR A 33 17.90 -29.91 -8.97
CA THR A 33 17.61 -29.33 -7.63
C THR A 33 18.46 -28.11 -7.28
N THR A 34 19.64 -27.95 -7.88
CA THR A 34 20.51 -26.77 -7.63
C THR A 34 20.17 -25.58 -8.50
N SER A 35 19.26 -25.73 -9.48
CA SER A 35 18.78 -24.62 -10.31
C SER A 35 17.63 -23.83 -9.70
N MET A 36 17.16 -24.20 -8.49
CA MET A 36 16.26 -23.30 -7.77
C MET A 36 17.03 -22.00 -7.53
N PRO A 37 16.60 -20.86 -8.15
CA PRO A 37 17.17 -19.59 -7.74
C PRO A 37 17.00 -19.50 -6.23
N PRO A 38 17.99 -18.98 -5.48
CA PRO A 38 17.77 -18.71 -4.07
C PRO A 38 16.51 -17.86 -4.01
N SER A 39 15.43 -18.44 -3.49
CA SER A 39 14.26 -17.67 -3.11
C SER A 39 14.82 -16.66 -2.14
N THR A 40 15.00 -15.44 -2.61
CA THR A 40 15.19 -14.30 -1.74
C THR A 40 13.86 -14.18 -1.02
N ALA A 41 13.67 -15.02 -0.01
CA ALA A 41 13.05 -14.61 1.22
C ALA A 41 13.87 -13.42 1.73
N LEU A 42 13.72 -12.28 1.06
CA LEU A 42 13.57 -11.03 1.78
C LEU A 42 12.66 -11.39 2.94
N ALA A 43 13.17 -11.32 4.16
CA ALA A 43 12.37 -11.45 5.36
C ALA A 43 11.01 -10.83 5.03
N GLN A 44 9.95 -11.64 5.04
CA GLN A 44 8.61 -11.14 4.76
C GLN A 44 8.39 -10.07 5.83
N ASP A 45 8.61 -8.81 5.46
CA ASP A 45 8.34 -7.67 6.33
C ASP A 45 6.82 -7.66 6.39
N GLU A 46 6.28 -8.47 7.30
CA GLU A 46 4.84 -8.72 7.49
C GLU A 46 4.14 -7.44 7.97
N ARG A 47 4.89 -6.35 8.13
CA ARG A 47 4.40 -5.02 8.47
C ARG A 47 3.83 -4.33 7.24
N VAL A 48 2.62 -3.79 7.41
CA VAL A 48 1.90 -3.07 6.36
C VAL A 48 1.93 -1.58 6.66
N THR A 49 2.11 -0.77 5.61
CA THR A 49 2.15 0.69 5.73
C THR A 49 0.73 1.26 5.83
N VAL A 50 0.43 1.98 6.90
CA VAL A 50 -0.79 2.78 7.08
C VAL A 50 -0.67 4.07 6.29
N ARG A 51 -1.68 4.38 5.49
CA ARG A 51 -1.72 5.54 4.60
C ARG A 51 -2.94 6.42 4.86
N LEU A 52 -2.78 7.74 4.74
CA LEU A 52 -3.88 8.71 4.83
C LEU A 52 -3.86 9.61 3.62
N ASP A 53 -4.99 9.67 2.89
CA ASP A 53 -5.08 10.39 1.61
C ASP A 53 -3.90 10.04 0.66
N GLY A 54 -3.48 8.77 0.63
CA GLY A 54 -2.37 8.28 -0.20
C GLY A 54 -0.95 8.55 0.32
N ARG A 55 -0.78 9.17 1.50
CA ARG A 55 0.53 9.41 2.14
C ARG A 55 0.84 8.37 3.21
N ALA A 56 2.04 7.80 3.19
CA ALA A 56 2.50 6.85 4.21
C ALA A 56 2.71 7.53 5.57
N LEU A 57 2.19 6.94 6.65
CA LEU A 57 2.32 7.44 8.01
C LEU A 57 3.33 6.63 8.83
N PHE A 58 3.05 5.33 8.98
CA PHE A 58 3.86 4.38 9.74
C PHE A 58 3.51 2.95 9.30
N ARG A 59 4.27 1.97 9.77
CA ARG A 59 4.02 0.55 9.49
C ARG A 59 3.50 -0.14 10.74
N VAL A 60 2.54 -1.04 10.58
CA VAL A 60 1.95 -1.85 11.67
C VAL A 60 2.20 -3.32 11.39
N GLY A 61 2.58 -4.08 12.42
CA GLY A 61 2.71 -5.54 12.34
C GLY A 61 1.38 -6.26 12.58
N PRO A 62 1.37 -7.60 12.44
CA PRO A 62 0.23 -8.41 12.86
C PRO A 62 0.03 -8.33 14.39
N THR A 63 -1.17 -8.68 14.82
CA THR A 63 -1.56 -8.84 16.24
C THR A 63 -2.18 -10.22 16.42
N THR A 64 -2.42 -10.64 17.66
CA THR A 64 -3.06 -11.94 17.94
C THR A 64 -4.40 -12.12 17.22
N ASP A 65 -5.14 -11.03 17.05
CA ASP A 65 -6.53 -11.06 16.58
C ASP A 65 -6.70 -10.57 15.13
N ALA A 66 -5.62 -10.07 14.50
CA ALA A 66 -5.69 -9.52 13.14
C ALA A 66 -4.31 -9.49 12.47
N ASP A 67 -4.29 -9.85 11.18
CA ASP A 67 -3.13 -9.63 10.32
C ASP A 67 -2.81 -8.13 10.15
N ALA A 68 -1.59 -7.84 9.68
CA ALA A 68 -1.13 -6.47 9.50
C ALA A 68 -1.97 -5.68 8.49
N THR A 69 -2.46 -6.32 7.44
CA THR A 69 -3.27 -5.69 6.38
C THR A 69 -4.62 -5.21 6.93
N THR A 70 -5.35 -6.09 7.62
CA THR A 70 -6.64 -5.81 8.24
C THR A 70 -6.49 -4.75 9.31
N ARG A 71 -5.42 -4.83 10.10
CA ARG A 71 -5.09 -3.82 11.10
C ARG A 71 -4.83 -2.45 10.45
N ALA A 72 -4.01 -2.39 9.40
CA ALA A 72 -3.75 -1.16 8.67
C ALA A 72 -5.03 -0.55 8.11
N GLN A 73 -5.84 -1.33 7.39
CA GLN A 73 -7.12 -0.87 6.82
C GLN A 73 -8.10 -0.37 7.89
N ARG A 74 -8.11 -0.97 9.08
CA ARG A 74 -8.93 -0.49 10.21
C ARG A 74 -8.47 0.89 10.69
N VAL A 75 -7.16 1.10 10.81
CA VAL A 75 -6.57 2.39 11.18
C VAL A 75 -6.87 3.44 10.11
N GLU A 76 -6.67 3.11 8.83
CA GLU A 76 -6.93 4.02 7.71
C GLU A 76 -8.40 4.46 7.65
N ARG A 77 -9.35 3.53 7.79
CA ARG A 77 -10.78 3.86 7.84
C ARG A 77 -11.12 4.80 8.99
N ARG A 78 -10.58 4.55 10.19
CA ARG A 78 -10.79 5.42 11.36
C ARG A 78 -10.26 6.83 11.11
N LEU A 79 -9.06 6.94 10.53
CA LEU A 79 -8.48 8.24 10.16
C LEU A 79 -9.30 8.96 9.08
N ALA A 80 -9.82 8.23 8.10
CA ALA A 80 -10.70 8.79 7.07
C ALA A 80 -12.00 9.34 7.68
N THR A 81 -12.64 8.60 8.59
CA THR A 81 -13.85 9.06 9.30
C THR A 81 -13.59 10.31 10.14
N LEU A 82 -12.42 10.41 10.80
CA LEU A 82 -12.05 11.65 11.52
C LEU A 82 -11.97 12.87 10.60
N LEU A 83 -11.60 12.66 9.33
CA LEU A 83 -11.52 13.72 8.33
C LEU A 83 -12.86 14.09 7.67
N GLU A 84 -13.91 13.29 7.86
CA GLU A 84 -15.28 13.64 7.42
C GLU A 84 -15.82 14.85 8.18
N ASN A 85 -15.42 15.00 9.45
CA ASN A 85 -15.75 16.15 10.30
C ASN A 85 -14.49 16.95 10.68
N PRO A 86 -13.90 17.70 9.73
CA PRO A 86 -12.60 18.35 9.91
C PRO A 86 -12.56 19.38 11.05
N GLN A 87 -13.71 19.95 11.43
CA GLN A 87 -13.85 20.91 12.53
C GLN A 87 -13.68 20.25 13.90
N ALA A 88 -13.95 18.94 14.04
CA ALA A 88 -13.92 18.20 15.31
C ALA A 88 -12.58 17.49 15.59
N ILE A 89 -11.56 17.69 14.74
CA ILE A 89 -10.26 17.03 14.90
C ILE A 89 -9.50 17.66 16.06
N ALA A 90 -9.42 16.92 17.16
CA ALA A 90 -8.59 17.22 18.32
C ALA A 90 -7.18 16.62 18.18
N ARG A 91 -6.27 17.02 19.07
CA ARG A 91 -4.92 16.44 19.16
C ARG A 91 -4.98 14.96 19.58
N ALA A 92 -4.13 14.14 18.99
CA ALA A 92 -3.89 12.77 19.35
C ALA A 92 -3.32 12.68 20.78
N ARG A 93 -3.83 11.71 21.55
CA ARG A 93 -3.41 11.42 22.91
C ARG A 93 -2.98 9.97 23.00
N VAL A 94 -2.06 9.70 23.92
CA VAL A 94 -1.61 8.34 24.22
C VAL A 94 -2.21 7.93 25.55
N GLU A 95 -2.98 6.86 25.53
CA GLU A 95 -3.64 6.25 26.68
C GLU A 95 -3.04 4.86 26.94
N ARG A 96 -3.25 4.34 28.15
CA ARG A 96 -2.87 2.94 28.46
C ARG A 96 -3.87 2.00 27.81
N GLY A 97 -3.35 0.89 27.26
CA GLY A 97 -4.17 -0.16 26.70
C GLY A 97 -4.77 -1.08 27.77
N THR A 98 -5.38 -2.16 27.30
CA THR A 98 -5.94 -3.21 28.17
C THR A 98 -4.82 -4.00 28.82
N LEU A 99 -3.74 -4.26 28.07
CA LEU A 99 -2.51 -4.86 28.59
C LEU A 99 -1.56 -3.78 29.11
N GLU A 100 -0.71 -4.14 30.07
CA GLU A 100 0.21 -3.18 30.72
C GLU A 100 1.22 -2.58 29.74
N GLU A 101 1.67 -3.38 28.78
CA GLU A 101 2.63 -3.02 27.74
C GLU A 101 1.98 -2.31 26.54
N GLU A 102 0.66 -2.29 26.45
CA GLU A 102 -0.05 -1.68 25.33
C GLU A 102 -0.24 -0.17 25.54
N ARG A 103 -0.17 0.56 24.43
CA ARG A 103 -0.51 1.98 24.38
C ARG A 103 -1.50 2.23 23.27
N ILE A 104 -2.57 2.95 23.57
CA ILE A 104 -3.61 3.28 22.59
C ILE A 104 -3.44 4.74 22.19
N VAL A 105 -3.34 4.99 20.89
CA VAL A 105 -3.41 6.36 20.35
C VAL A 105 -4.86 6.69 20.08
N THR A 106 -5.40 7.68 20.79
CA THR A 106 -6.76 8.19 20.63
C THR A 106 -6.76 9.56 19.97
N VAL A 107 -7.77 9.85 19.17
CA VAL A 107 -8.00 11.19 18.60
C VAL A 107 -9.44 11.57 18.87
N ALA A 108 -9.66 12.71 19.54
CA ALA A 108 -10.99 13.13 20.00
C ALA A 108 -11.75 12.03 20.79
N GLY A 109 -11.02 11.22 21.58
CA GLY A 109 -11.58 10.10 22.35
C GLY A 109 -11.84 8.83 21.53
N VAL A 110 -11.57 8.82 20.23
CA VAL A 110 -11.71 7.63 19.37
C VAL A 110 -10.38 6.88 19.32
N PRO A 111 -10.33 5.58 19.67
CA PRO A 111 -9.12 4.77 19.55
C PRO A 111 -8.77 4.54 18.08
N VAL A 112 -7.64 5.10 17.65
CA VAL A 112 -7.18 5.00 16.26
C VAL A 112 -6.37 3.74 16.07
N VAL A 113 -5.32 3.56 16.88
CA VAL A 113 -4.38 2.44 16.80
C VAL A 113 -3.91 2.02 18.20
N THR A 114 -3.81 0.71 18.44
CA THR A 114 -3.12 0.14 19.61
C THR A 114 -1.70 -0.21 19.20
N VAL A 115 -0.72 0.18 20.00
CA VAL A 115 0.70 -0.17 19.87
C VAL A 115 0.99 -1.33 20.80
N SER A 116 1.42 -2.45 20.23
CA SER A 116 1.81 -3.63 20.99
C SER A 116 3.29 -3.58 21.41
N LEU A 117 3.70 -4.49 22.30
CA LEU A 117 5.11 -4.68 22.62
C LEU A 117 5.91 -5.10 21.36
N LEU A 118 5.35 -6.00 20.55
CA LEU A 118 5.99 -6.46 19.32
C LEU A 118 6.25 -5.32 18.33
N ASP A 119 5.29 -4.39 18.16
CA ASP A 119 5.50 -3.20 17.32
C ASP A 119 6.68 -2.37 17.83
N ALA A 120 6.82 -2.24 19.16
CA ALA A 120 7.89 -1.47 19.77
C ALA A 120 9.25 -2.14 19.58
N GLU A 121 9.32 -3.47 19.76
CA GLU A 121 10.52 -4.28 19.51
C GLU A 121 10.95 -4.19 18.03
N ASP A 122 10.00 -4.29 17.10
CA ASP A 122 10.21 -4.14 15.66
C ASP A 122 10.74 -2.75 15.26
N ASN A 123 10.54 -1.74 16.13
CA ASN A 123 11.01 -0.37 15.96
C ASN A 123 12.15 -0.03 16.94
N LEU A 124 12.71 -1.02 17.64
CA LEU A 124 13.81 -0.88 18.60
C LEU A 124 13.55 0.23 19.64
N THR A 125 12.34 0.28 20.17
CA THR A 125 11.89 1.32 21.10
C THR A 125 10.93 0.78 22.15
N THR A 126 10.36 1.66 22.98
CA THR A 126 9.32 1.30 23.95
C THR A 126 7.92 1.57 23.40
N PRO A 127 6.87 0.85 23.85
CA PRO A 127 5.49 1.10 23.42
C PRO A 127 5.05 2.55 23.65
N ALA A 128 5.49 3.17 24.76
CA ALA A 128 5.21 4.56 25.07
C ALA A 128 5.86 5.53 24.08
N ALA A 129 7.13 5.33 23.76
CA ALA A 129 7.85 6.18 22.80
C ALA A 129 7.29 6.00 21.37
N LEU A 130 7.00 4.77 20.97
CA LEU A 130 6.41 4.48 19.66
C LEU A 130 5.01 5.09 19.51
N ALA A 131 4.16 4.95 20.55
CA ALA A 131 2.83 5.54 20.54
C ALA A 131 2.89 7.08 20.48
N ALA A 132 3.82 7.71 21.18
CA ALA A 132 4.03 9.16 21.10
C ALA A 132 4.46 9.59 19.68
N LEU A 133 5.37 8.84 19.06
CA LEU A 133 5.80 9.08 17.68
C LEU A 133 4.64 8.94 16.70
N TRP A 134 3.86 7.87 16.81
CA TRP A 134 2.71 7.63 15.94
C TRP A 134 1.62 8.69 16.15
N ALA A 135 1.35 9.10 17.40
CA ALA A 135 0.43 10.19 17.71
C ALA A 135 0.86 11.50 17.03
N GLN A 136 2.14 11.85 17.07
CA GLN A 136 2.67 13.05 16.39
C GLN A 136 2.49 12.97 14.87
N ARG A 137 2.74 11.81 14.26
CA ARG A 137 2.54 11.61 12.81
C ARG A 137 1.06 11.70 12.42
N ILE A 138 0.18 11.12 13.23
CA ILE A 138 -1.27 11.21 13.04
C ILE A 138 -1.74 12.66 13.14
N ASP A 139 -1.30 13.40 14.17
CA ASP A 139 -1.62 14.81 14.36
C ASP A 139 -1.25 15.65 13.13
N THR A 140 -0.02 15.48 12.65
CA THR A 140 0.50 16.20 11.49
C THR A 140 -0.34 15.88 10.25
N ALA A 141 -0.59 14.59 10.01
CA ALA A 141 -1.33 14.16 8.83
C ALA A 141 -2.81 14.57 8.86
N LEU A 142 -3.46 14.56 10.02
CA LEU A 142 -4.82 15.04 10.19
C LEU A 142 -4.89 16.56 10.03
N ALA A 143 -3.91 17.32 10.54
CA ALA A 143 -3.83 18.76 10.34
C ALA A 143 -3.66 19.13 8.84
N GLU A 144 -2.80 18.41 8.12
CA GLU A 144 -2.64 18.55 6.67
C GLU A 144 -3.92 18.16 5.90
N GLY A 145 -4.52 17.01 6.26
CA GLY A 145 -5.78 16.53 5.69
C GLY A 145 -6.93 17.50 5.89
N ARG A 146 -7.01 18.12 7.07
CA ARG A 146 -7.95 19.20 7.39
C ARG A 146 -7.68 20.45 6.56
N GLY A 147 -6.42 20.89 6.48
CA GLY A 147 -6.03 22.06 5.70
C GLY A 147 -6.45 21.95 4.23
N ARG A 148 -6.30 20.78 3.63
CA ARG A 148 -6.76 20.52 2.25
C ARG A 148 -8.28 20.61 2.11
N ARG A 149 -9.03 19.99 3.01
CA ARG A 149 -10.51 19.97 2.98
C ARG A 149 -11.12 21.35 3.27
N LEU A 150 -10.50 22.13 4.15
CA LEU A 150 -10.93 23.49 4.49
C LEU A 150 -10.30 24.57 3.59
N SER A 151 -9.45 24.19 2.63
CA SER A 151 -8.76 25.14 1.77
C SER A 151 -9.74 25.95 0.91
N PRO A 152 -9.40 27.20 0.55
CA PRO A 152 -10.20 28.04 -0.34
C PRO A 152 -10.59 27.34 -1.65
N GLY A 153 -9.75 26.43 -2.17
CA GLY A 153 -10.03 25.64 -3.38
C GLY A 153 -11.19 24.65 -3.24
N GLY A 154 -11.41 24.08 -2.05
CA GLY A 154 -12.57 23.21 -1.79
C GLY A 154 -13.89 23.99 -1.75
N ARG A 155 -13.87 25.20 -1.20
CA ARG A 155 -15.03 26.12 -1.22
C ARG A 155 -15.30 26.64 -2.63
N PHE A 156 -14.26 27.00 -3.37
CA PHE A 156 -14.35 27.40 -4.78
C PHE A 156 -14.95 26.29 -5.66
N ALA A 157 -14.55 25.02 -5.49
CA ALA A 157 -15.15 23.92 -6.25
C ALA A 157 -16.65 23.74 -5.96
N ALA A 158 -17.06 23.88 -4.68
CA ALA A 158 -18.47 23.84 -4.30
C ALA A 158 -19.27 25.03 -4.84
N GLU A 159 -18.70 26.23 -4.83
CA GLU A 159 -19.30 27.45 -5.40
C GLU A 159 -19.43 27.35 -6.93
N VAL A 160 -18.39 26.87 -7.63
CA VAL A 160 -18.43 26.63 -9.08
C VAL A 160 -19.45 25.57 -9.43
N GLN A 161 -19.49 24.45 -8.69
CA GLN A 161 -20.51 23.43 -8.92
C GLN A 161 -21.92 23.98 -8.72
N SER A 162 -22.16 24.76 -7.66
CA SER A 162 -23.45 25.40 -7.42
C SER A 162 -23.81 26.40 -8.54
N ALA A 163 -22.85 27.22 -8.98
CA ALA A 163 -23.04 28.17 -10.07
C ALA A 163 -23.30 27.45 -11.41
N VAL A 164 -22.60 26.35 -11.68
CA VAL A 164 -22.79 25.48 -12.84
C VAL A 164 -24.18 24.83 -12.78
N THR A 165 -24.56 24.19 -11.67
CA THR A 165 -25.89 23.58 -11.54
C THR A 165 -27.01 24.61 -11.64
N ALA A 166 -26.85 25.80 -11.07
CA ALA A 166 -27.82 26.89 -11.19
C ALA A 166 -27.90 27.48 -12.61
N ALA A 167 -26.75 27.63 -13.29
CA ALA A 167 -26.68 28.12 -14.66
C ALA A 167 -27.25 27.10 -15.66
N PHE A 168 -26.91 25.81 -15.53
CA PHE A 168 -27.45 24.74 -16.36
C PHE A 168 -28.94 24.46 -16.08
N GLY A 169 -29.39 24.60 -14.83
CA GLY A 169 -30.81 24.54 -14.48
C GLY A 169 -31.62 25.63 -15.17
N ARG A 170 -31.07 26.85 -15.30
CA ARG A 170 -31.71 27.96 -16.03
C ARG A 170 -31.57 27.86 -17.56
N LEU A 171 -30.48 27.29 -18.06
CA LEU A 171 -30.29 27.05 -19.50
C LEU A 171 -31.21 25.95 -20.03
N GLY A 172 -31.53 24.93 -19.22
CA GLY A 172 -32.51 23.89 -19.57
C GLY A 172 -33.93 24.43 -19.77
N GLU A 173 -34.34 25.40 -18.95
CA GLU A 173 -35.65 26.07 -19.06
C GLU A 173 -35.76 26.94 -20.34
N SER A 174 -34.66 27.57 -20.77
CA SER A 174 -34.63 28.49 -21.91
C SER A 174 -34.31 27.82 -23.26
N ALA A 175 -33.64 26.67 -23.25
CA ALA A 175 -33.24 25.97 -24.47
C ALA A 175 -34.43 25.38 -25.24
N LEU A 176 -35.48 24.93 -24.56
CA LEU A 176 -36.63 24.28 -25.21
C LEU A 176 -37.53 25.21 -26.03
N THR A 177 -37.40 26.54 -25.90
CA THR A 177 -38.21 27.51 -26.65
C THR A 177 -37.54 28.05 -27.91
N VAL A 178 -36.21 27.98 -28.05
CA VAL A 178 -35.47 28.59 -29.18
C VAL A 178 -34.80 27.54 -30.10
N ILE A 179 -34.57 26.31 -29.61
CA ILE A 179 -33.97 25.20 -30.39
C ILE A 179 -34.67 24.88 -31.73
N PRO A 180 -36.00 24.99 -31.92
CA PRO A 180 -36.61 24.52 -33.16
C PRO A 180 -36.11 25.24 -34.42
N ARG A 181 -35.71 26.52 -34.31
CA ARG A 181 -35.45 27.36 -35.49
C ARG A 181 -34.00 27.26 -36.00
N SER A 182 -33.01 27.18 -35.11
CA SER A 182 -31.61 27.03 -35.50
C SER A 182 -31.32 25.64 -36.07
N LEU A 183 -31.97 24.60 -35.52
CA LEU A 183 -31.86 23.24 -36.02
C LEU A 183 -32.51 23.10 -37.41
N ALA A 184 -33.65 23.78 -37.64
CA ALA A 184 -34.25 23.87 -38.97
C ALA A 184 -33.34 24.61 -39.97
N ALA A 185 -32.72 25.72 -39.58
CA ALA A 185 -31.79 26.46 -40.44
C ALA A 185 -30.55 25.61 -40.81
N LEU A 186 -29.98 24.88 -39.85
CA LEU A 186 -28.85 23.97 -40.11
C LEU A 186 -29.26 22.80 -41.01
N LEU A 187 -30.46 22.25 -40.84
CA LEU A 187 -30.98 21.22 -41.75
C LEU A 187 -31.17 21.75 -43.17
N VAL A 188 -31.74 22.95 -43.34
CA VAL A 188 -31.90 23.58 -44.65
C VAL A 188 -30.55 23.85 -45.30
N LEU A 189 -29.59 24.38 -44.53
CA LEU A 189 -28.25 24.67 -45.04
C LEU A 189 -27.51 23.37 -45.43
N GLY A 190 -27.61 22.33 -44.60
CA GLY A 190 -27.05 21.02 -44.89
C GLY A 190 -27.67 20.37 -46.12
N LEU A 191 -28.99 20.46 -46.28
CA LEU A 191 -29.71 19.93 -47.44
C LEU A 191 -29.33 20.69 -48.72
N PHE A 192 -29.21 22.02 -48.66
CA PHE A 192 -28.78 22.84 -49.78
C PHE A 192 -27.38 22.44 -50.26
N TRP A 193 -26.43 22.28 -49.34
CA TRP A 193 -25.08 21.84 -49.67
C TRP A 193 -25.04 20.43 -50.25
N PHE A 194 -25.86 19.52 -49.73
CA PHE A 194 -25.95 18.15 -50.24
C PHE A 194 -26.46 18.12 -51.69
N ILE A 195 -27.52 18.86 -52.00
CA ILE A 195 -28.07 18.96 -53.36
C ILE A 195 -27.07 19.63 -54.32
N ALA A 196 -26.36 20.66 -53.86
CA ALA A 196 -25.37 21.36 -54.69
C ALA A 196 -24.13 20.48 -55.01
N SER A 197 -23.89 19.44 -54.23
CA SER A 197 -22.73 18.54 -54.39
C SER A 197 -22.99 17.31 -55.26
N VAL A 198 -24.24 17.06 -55.66
CA VAL A 198 -24.68 15.92 -56.48
C VAL A 198 -24.85 16.34 -57.95
#